data_AF-A0AAV9W6P8-F1
#
_entry.id   AF-A0AAV9W6P8-F1
#
_cell.length_a   1.000
_cell.length_b   1.000
_cell.length_c   1.000
_cell.angle_alpha   90.00
_cell.angle_beta   90.00
_cell.angle_gamma   90.00
#
_symmetry.space_group_name_H-M   'P 1'
#
loop_
_entity.id
_entity.type
_entity.pdbx_description
1 polymer ?
#
loop_
_entity_poly.entity_id
_entity_poly.type
_entity_poly.pdbx_seq_one_letter_code
_entity_poly.pdbx_strand_id
1 'polypeptide(L)'
;MHLYASRNLLAVIASAILAASSARAASNMVPDYEVKLLLNPTAVLGTDNKLTPTVLSTFGMPTTVTKMNVQFLDKSNKEIYNAGWSPRIRKTEGESDFELTYKKRYTVTGGDIDAALTTANNEGFDSSDTNYEAQIEWGYQKQTLSISRKKSASGSGYSGMDLPGQSKSRTFLIDEAPGKFDDWLSNGWGTTALASARIFGPVLAKRSIGTWSSLQIYIEVWPIKDAAGTGIEYIVEASFKTGSRTTASTKQADLIALLTNKGWFLAQDSLKTQLIMDRY
;
A
#
# COMPACT_ATOMS: atom_id res chain seq x y z
N MET A 1 71.68 -40.56 -49.90
CA MET A 1 71.79 -39.32 -50.68
C MET A 1 70.48 -38.56 -50.55
N HIS A 2 70.57 -37.26 -50.21
CA HIS A 2 69.53 -36.23 -50.00
C HIS A 2 68.72 -36.31 -48.69
N LEU A 3 68.89 -35.42 -47.69
CA LEU A 3 68.81 -33.93 -47.54
C LEU A 3 67.39 -33.41 -47.22
N TYR A 4 67.24 -32.86 -45.99
CA TYR A 4 66.42 -31.70 -45.52
C TYR A 4 64.89 -31.72 -45.77
N ALA A 5 64.00 -31.01 -45.06
CA ALA A 5 64.08 -29.93 -44.07
C ALA A 5 62.80 -29.92 -43.20
N SER A 6 62.94 -29.34 -42.02
CA SER A 6 61.93 -28.89 -41.07
C SER A 6 60.99 -27.81 -41.63
N ARG A 7 59.73 -27.78 -41.16
CA ARG A 7 58.87 -26.58 -41.17
C ARG A 7 58.09 -26.49 -39.85
N ASN A 8 58.36 -25.44 -39.09
CA ASN A 8 57.64 -25.02 -37.89
C ASN A 8 56.55 -23.99 -38.23
N LEU A 9 55.49 -23.96 -37.40
CA LEU A 9 54.64 -22.81 -36.99
C LEU A 9 53.78 -22.12 -38.09
N LEU A 10 52.58 -21.56 -37.85
CA LEU A 10 51.87 -21.10 -36.65
C LEU A 10 50.36 -21.36 -36.82
N ALA A 11 49.66 -21.72 -35.74
CA ALA A 11 48.22 -21.48 -35.62
C ALA A 11 48.02 -20.18 -34.83
N VAL A 12 47.40 -19.18 -35.47
CA VAL A 12 46.97 -17.94 -34.80
C VAL A 12 45.59 -18.20 -34.20
N ILE A 13 45.51 -18.30 -32.87
CA ILE A 13 44.24 -18.28 -32.16
C ILE A 13 43.97 -16.83 -31.78
N ALA A 14 43.02 -16.18 -32.46
CA ALA A 14 42.51 -14.88 -32.08
C ALA A 14 41.49 -15.07 -30.93
N SER A 15 41.90 -14.78 -29.70
CA SER A 15 41.01 -14.73 -28.55
C SER A 15 40.24 -13.40 -28.57
N ALA A 16 38.96 -13.44 -28.94
CA ALA A 16 38.04 -12.32 -28.74
C ALA A 16 37.71 -12.20 -27.25
N ILE A 17 38.23 -11.16 -26.59
CA ILE A 17 37.82 -10.80 -25.23
C ILE A 17 36.47 -10.09 -25.35
N LEU A 18 35.38 -10.82 -25.10
CA LEU A 18 34.07 -10.23 -24.83
C LEU A 18 34.16 -9.55 -23.46
N ALA A 19 34.33 -8.23 -23.44
CA ALA A 19 34.12 -7.43 -22.24
C ALA A 19 32.63 -7.53 -21.88
N ALA A 20 32.28 -8.40 -20.94
CA ALA A 20 30.97 -8.40 -20.33
C ALA A 20 30.80 -7.05 -19.61
N SER A 21 29.91 -6.21 -20.11
CA SER A 21 29.47 -5.03 -19.36
C SER A 21 28.80 -5.53 -18.08
N SER A 22 29.41 -5.24 -16.93
CA SER A 22 28.73 -5.42 -15.65
C SER A 22 27.56 -4.45 -15.61
N ALA A 23 26.35 -4.95 -15.88
CA ALA A 23 25.14 -4.20 -15.60
C ALA A 23 25.16 -3.84 -14.11
N ARG A 24 25.27 -2.55 -13.79
CA ARG A 24 25.17 -2.10 -12.40
C ARG A 24 23.74 -2.41 -11.94
N ALA A 25 23.60 -3.13 -10.83
CA ALA A 25 22.29 -3.34 -10.22
C ALA A 25 21.61 -1.98 -10.00
N ALA A 26 20.34 -1.89 -10.36
CA ALA A 26 19.57 -0.67 -10.17
C ALA A 26 19.48 -0.33 -8.67
N SER A 27 19.42 0.96 -8.35
CA SER A 27 19.30 1.40 -6.96
C SER A 27 17.92 1.09 -6.40
N ASN A 28 17.78 1.09 -5.08
CA ASN A 28 16.47 1.00 -4.43
C ASN A 28 15.55 2.16 -4.84
N MET A 29 14.24 1.91 -4.79
CA MET A 29 13.23 2.96 -4.88
C MET A 29 13.38 3.98 -3.74
N VAL A 30 12.98 5.23 -3.98
CA VAL A 30 12.94 6.28 -2.95
C VAL A 30 11.50 6.38 -2.41
N PRO A 31 11.24 6.02 -1.15
CA PRO A 31 9.89 6.06 -0.61
C PRO A 31 9.52 7.45 -0.09
N ASP A 32 8.22 7.75 -0.11
CA ASP A 32 7.64 8.72 0.81
C ASP A 32 7.29 8.04 2.16
N TYR A 33 6.80 8.81 3.12
CA TYR A 33 6.46 8.34 4.46
C TYR A 33 5.05 8.78 4.81
N GLU A 34 4.21 7.82 5.20
CA GLU A 34 2.87 8.07 5.75
C GLU A 34 2.83 7.62 7.20
N VAL A 35 2.77 8.59 8.13
CA VAL A 35 2.58 8.31 9.55
C VAL A 35 1.11 8.08 9.82
N LYS A 36 0.77 7.02 10.55
CA LYS A 36 -0.60 6.56 10.79
C LYS A 36 -0.77 6.14 12.24
N LEU A 37 -1.56 6.88 13.01
CA LEU A 37 -1.74 6.66 14.44
C LEU A 37 -3.22 6.46 14.76
N LEU A 38 -3.52 5.44 15.57
CA LEU A 38 -4.88 5.19 15.99
C LEU A 38 -5.32 6.18 17.06
N LEU A 39 -6.58 6.60 16.93
CA LEU A 39 -7.28 7.40 17.92
C LEU A 39 -8.28 6.53 18.68
N ASN A 40 -8.43 6.76 19.98
CA ASN A 40 -9.45 6.10 20.80
C ASN A 40 -10.85 6.57 20.34
N PRO A 41 -11.66 5.69 19.73
CA PRO A 41 -12.96 6.07 19.17
C PRO A 41 -13.90 6.68 20.22
N THR A 42 -13.88 6.19 21.47
CA THR A 42 -14.77 6.69 22.53
C THR A 42 -14.40 8.10 23.00
N ALA A 43 -13.18 8.56 22.72
CA ALA A 43 -12.70 9.89 23.08
C ALA A 43 -12.84 10.91 21.93
N VAL A 44 -12.82 10.44 20.67
CA VAL A 44 -12.76 11.31 19.49
C VAL A 44 -14.04 11.35 18.68
N LEU A 45 -14.96 10.40 18.89
CA LEU A 45 -16.28 10.36 18.24
C LEU A 45 -17.39 10.82 19.17
N GLY A 46 -18.38 11.52 18.61
CA GLY A 46 -19.67 11.76 19.24
C GLY A 46 -20.61 10.55 19.13
N THR A 47 -21.79 10.65 19.72
CA THR A 47 -22.84 9.59 19.67
C THR A 47 -23.35 9.32 18.25
N ASP A 48 -23.13 10.24 17.31
CA ASP A 48 -23.45 10.09 15.88
C ASP A 48 -22.28 9.50 15.06
N ASN A 49 -21.23 9.03 15.74
CA ASN A 49 -20.00 8.47 15.18
C ASN A 49 -19.24 9.45 14.25
N LYS A 50 -19.41 10.76 14.43
CA LYS A 50 -18.60 11.79 13.78
C LYS A 50 -17.53 12.31 14.74
N LEU A 51 -16.47 12.89 14.18
CA LEU A 51 -15.44 13.55 14.98
C LEU A 51 -16.06 14.67 15.83
N THR A 52 -15.66 14.76 17.09
CA THR A 52 -16.13 15.82 17.98
C THR A 52 -15.65 17.20 17.51
N PRO A 53 -16.36 18.29 17.86
CA PRO A 53 -15.93 19.65 17.53
C PRO A 53 -14.51 19.98 18.01
N THR A 54 -14.07 19.42 19.13
CA THR A 54 -12.72 19.60 19.67
C THR A 54 -11.65 18.96 18.79
N VAL A 55 -11.92 17.78 18.23
CA VAL A 55 -11.00 17.12 17.30
C VAL A 55 -10.92 17.93 16.01
N LEU A 56 -12.06 18.33 15.46
CA LEU A 56 -12.13 19.14 14.24
C LEU A 56 -11.34 20.45 14.39
N SER A 57 -11.57 21.20 15.47
CA SER A 57 -10.88 22.49 15.69
C SER A 57 -9.37 22.32 15.94
N THR A 58 -8.95 21.25 16.62
CA THR A 58 -7.52 20.98 16.90
C THR A 58 -6.71 20.79 15.62
N PHE A 59 -7.32 20.21 14.58
CA PHE A 59 -6.67 19.95 13.30
C PHE A 59 -7.16 20.87 12.17
N GLY A 60 -7.89 21.94 12.50
CA GLY A 60 -8.42 22.87 11.51
C GLY A 60 -9.28 22.21 10.43
N MET A 61 -10.06 21.18 10.78
CA MET A 61 -10.90 20.43 9.86
C MET A 61 -12.29 21.08 9.72
N PRO A 62 -12.85 21.16 8.51
CA PRO A 62 -14.25 21.50 8.33
C PRO A 62 -15.16 20.38 8.86
N THR A 63 -16.45 20.66 8.99
CA THR A 63 -17.46 19.67 9.37
C THR A 63 -17.83 18.72 8.21
N THR A 64 -17.46 19.07 6.98
CA THR A 64 -17.63 18.22 5.81
C THR A 64 -16.62 17.09 5.79
N VAL A 65 -17.04 15.94 5.25
CA VAL A 65 -16.20 14.76 5.10
C VAL A 65 -16.26 14.29 3.66
N THR A 66 -15.19 13.66 3.20
CA THR A 66 -15.17 12.91 1.94
C THR A 66 -15.50 11.45 2.25
N LYS A 67 -16.51 10.89 1.60
CA LYS A 67 -16.79 9.45 1.69
C LYS A 67 -15.83 8.64 0.81
N MET A 68 -15.45 7.46 1.30
CA MET A 68 -14.70 6.47 0.54
C MET A 68 -15.32 5.10 0.76
N ASN A 69 -15.74 4.43 -0.32
CA ASN A 69 -16.18 3.05 -0.24
C ASN A 69 -15.07 2.14 -0.74
N VAL A 70 -14.72 1.11 0.03
CA VAL A 70 -13.54 0.29 -0.24
C VAL A 70 -13.87 -1.19 -0.16
N GLN A 71 -13.38 -1.98 -1.13
CA GLN A 71 -13.42 -3.43 -1.08
C GLN A 71 -12.10 -4.04 -1.58
N PHE A 72 -11.76 -5.21 -1.05
CA PHE A 72 -10.62 -6.02 -1.48
C PHE A 72 -11.10 -7.29 -2.17
N LEU A 73 -10.26 -7.85 -3.04
CA LEU A 73 -10.55 -9.11 -3.73
C LEU A 73 -9.45 -10.11 -3.45
N ASP A 74 -9.86 -11.27 -2.95
CA ASP A 74 -9.00 -12.44 -2.75
C ASP A 74 -9.85 -13.72 -2.69
N LYS A 75 -9.24 -14.89 -2.75
CA LYS A 75 -9.89 -16.17 -2.44
C LYS A 75 -10.20 -16.26 -0.94
N SER A 76 -11.08 -17.20 -0.57
CA SER A 76 -11.41 -17.44 0.85
C SER A 76 -10.20 -17.87 1.70
N ASN A 77 -9.20 -18.51 1.10
CA ASN A 77 -7.94 -18.87 1.76
C ASN A 77 -6.93 -17.70 1.82
N LYS A 78 -7.30 -16.51 1.31
CA LYS A 78 -6.48 -15.30 1.31
C LYS A 78 -5.14 -15.46 0.59
N GLU A 79 -5.12 -16.24 -0.50
CA GLU A 79 -3.89 -16.58 -1.22
C GLU A 79 -3.11 -15.33 -1.67
N ILE A 80 -3.79 -14.32 -2.20
CA ILE A 80 -3.14 -13.10 -2.69
C ILE A 80 -2.56 -12.29 -1.51
N TYR A 81 -3.33 -12.15 -0.44
CA TYR A 81 -2.94 -11.47 0.78
C TYR A 81 -1.78 -12.15 1.51
N ASN A 82 -1.78 -13.48 1.57
CA ASN A 82 -0.69 -14.26 2.15
C ASN A 82 0.59 -14.17 1.32
N ALA A 83 0.49 -13.93 0.00
CA ALA A 83 1.63 -13.57 -0.85
C ALA A 83 2.09 -12.11 -0.67
N GLY A 84 1.45 -11.35 0.21
CA GLY A 84 1.78 -9.96 0.55
C GLY A 84 1.13 -8.92 -0.35
N TRP A 85 0.24 -9.31 -1.26
CA TRP A 85 -0.46 -8.42 -2.19
C TRP A 85 -1.87 -8.07 -1.68
N SER A 86 -2.37 -6.90 -2.06
CA SER A 86 -3.75 -6.50 -1.72
C SER A 86 -4.40 -5.71 -2.86
N PRO A 87 -5.02 -6.39 -3.83
CA PRO A 87 -5.86 -5.78 -4.84
C PRO A 87 -7.09 -5.16 -4.19
N ARG A 88 -7.35 -3.89 -4.51
CA ARG A 88 -8.41 -3.10 -3.88
C ARG A 88 -9.10 -2.24 -4.93
N ILE A 89 -10.41 -2.13 -4.79
CA ILE A 89 -11.24 -1.15 -5.48
C ILE A 89 -11.71 -0.11 -4.47
N ARG A 90 -11.55 1.17 -4.80
CA ARG A 90 -12.08 2.29 -4.02
C ARG A 90 -12.92 3.20 -4.90
N LYS A 91 -14.09 3.60 -4.37
CA LYS A 91 -14.84 4.75 -4.85
C LYS A 91 -14.64 5.91 -3.87
N THR A 92 -14.23 7.07 -4.37
CA THR A 92 -14.12 8.31 -3.58
C THR A 92 -15.24 9.25 -4.01
N GLU A 93 -15.89 9.90 -3.05
CA GLU A 93 -16.93 10.89 -3.31
C GLU A 93 -16.39 12.03 -4.18
N GLY A 94 -17.14 12.38 -5.23
CA GLY A 94 -16.75 13.41 -6.21
C GLY A 94 -15.94 12.89 -7.40
N GLU A 95 -15.34 11.70 -7.31
CA GLU A 95 -14.60 11.10 -8.42
C GLU A 95 -15.54 10.34 -9.37
N SER A 96 -15.28 10.37 -10.69
CA SER A 96 -16.06 9.62 -11.68
C SER A 96 -15.68 8.14 -11.73
N ASP A 97 -14.38 7.85 -11.57
CA ASP A 97 -13.83 6.52 -11.76
C ASP A 97 -13.72 5.75 -10.44
N PHE A 98 -13.42 4.46 -10.56
CA PHE A 98 -12.93 3.62 -9.49
C PHE A 98 -11.40 3.67 -9.46
N GLU A 99 -10.83 3.89 -8.29
CA GLU A 99 -9.40 3.68 -8.07
C GLU A 99 -9.16 2.19 -7.83
N LEU A 100 -8.36 1.58 -8.70
CA LEU A 100 -7.83 0.24 -8.51
C LEU A 100 -6.43 0.37 -7.93
N THR A 101 -6.10 -0.43 -6.92
CA THR A 101 -4.76 -0.42 -6.33
C THR A 101 -4.26 -1.84 -6.11
N TYR A 102 -3.06 -2.13 -6.61
CA TYR A 102 -2.31 -3.33 -6.29
C TYR A 102 -1.18 -2.90 -5.37
N LYS A 103 -1.25 -3.31 -4.10
CA LYS A 103 -0.25 -2.95 -3.09
C LYS A 103 0.44 -4.20 -2.56
N LYS A 104 1.75 -4.29 -2.76
CA LYS A 104 2.65 -5.27 -2.18
C LYS A 104 3.23 -4.71 -0.88
N ARG A 105 3.34 -5.53 0.16
CA ARG A 105 3.88 -5.13 1.47
C ARG A 105 5.09 -5.96 1.87
N TYR A 106 5.99 -5.28 2.57
CA TYR A 106 7.20 -5.79 3.18
C TYR A 106 7.27 -5.32 4.62
N THR A 107 7.39 -6.27 5.55
CA THR A 107 7.62 -5.93 6.96
C THR A 107 8.96 -5.24 7.10
N VAL A 108 9.00 -4.12 7.83
CA VAL A 108 10.25 -3.48 8.24
C VAL A 108 10.62 -4.01 9.62
N THR A 109 11.70 -4.78 9.70
CA THR A 109 12.17 -5.41 10.95
C THR A 109 13.19 -4.50 11.62
N GLY A 110 13.04 -4.24 12.93
CA GLY A 110 14.01 -3.47 13.71
C GLY A 110 14.19 -2.01 13.25
N GLY A 111 13.25 -1.47 12.47
CA GLY A 111 13.36 -0.14 11.88
C GLY A 111 14.23 -0.05 10.62
N ASP A 112 14.71 -1.19 10.10
CA ASP A 112 15.59 -1.23 8.93
C ASP A 112 14.82 -1.10 7.62
N ILE A 113 14.50 0.15 7.27
CA ILE A 113 13.82 0.49 6.01
C ILE A 113 14.67 0.10 4.79
N ASP A 114 15.99 0.23 4.89
CA ASP A 114 16.88 0.06 3.74
C ASP A 114 17.03 -1.43 3.39
N ALA A 115 16.99 -2.33 4.39
CA ALA A 115 16.87 -3.77 4.17
C ALA A 115 15.53 -4.15 3.51
N ALA A 116 14.42 -3.54 3.93
CA ALA A 116 13.12 -3.79 3.30
C ALA A 116 13.08 -3.32 1.83
N LEU A 117 13.67 -2.15 1.54
CA LEU A 117 13.83 -1.65 0.17
C LEU A 117 14.74 -2.54 -0.68
N THR A 118 15.82 -3.05 -0.09
CA THR A 118 16.73 -3.99 -0.76
C THR A 118 16.03 -5.31 -1.07
N THR A 119 15.18 -5.80 -0.16
CA THR A 119 14.34 -6.98 -0.40
C THR A 119 13.39 -6.74 -1.56
N ALA A 120 12.69 -5.60 -1.58
CA ALA A 120 11.80 -5.24 -2.69
C ALA A 120 12.57 -5.15 -4.03
N ASN A 121 13.76 -4.55 -4.04
CA ASN A 121 14.63 -4.48 -5.21
C ASN A 121 15.04 -5.87 -5.74
N ASN A 122 15.46 -6.77 -4.84
CA ASN A 122 15.81 -8.15 -5.21
C ASN A 122 14.61 -8.94 -5.77
N GLU A 123 13.39 -8.59 -5.36
CA GLU A 123 12.14 -9.12 -5.94
C GLU A 123 11.65 -8.32 -7.15
N GLY A 124 12.50 -7.42 -7.65
CA GLY A 124 12.30 -6.68 -8.88
C GLY A 124 11.58 -5.35 -8.71
N PHE A 125 11.53 -4.71 -7.55
CA PHE A 125 11.05 -3.31 -7.40
C PHE A 125 12.22 -2.36 -7.20
N ASP A 126 12.77 -1.84 -8.29
CA ASP A 126 13.94 -0.97 -8.27
C ASP A 126 13.62 0.47 -8.70
N SER A 127 14.61 1.36 -8.70
CA SER A 127 14.41 2.77 -9.04
C SER A 127 13.98 3.03 -10.48
N SER A 128 14.09 2.06 -11.38
CA SER A 128 13.61 2.16 -12.76
C SER A 128 12.10 1.89 -12.88
N ASP A 129 11.47 1.30 -11.86
CA ASP A 129 10.03 1.05 -11.76
C ASP A 129 9.21 2.32 -11.46
N THR A 130 9.33 3.32 -12.33
CA THR A 130 8.65 4.63 -12.23
C THR A 130 7.13 4.56 -12.22
N ASN A 131 6.56 3.39 -12.53
CA ASN A 131 5.14 3.13 -12.54
C ASN A 131 4.64 2.60 -11.18
N TYR A 132 5.52 2.27 -10.24
CA TYR A 132 5.19 1.95 -8.85
C TYR A 132 5.62 3.06 -7.89
N GLU A 133 4.86 3.22 -6.80
CA GLU A 133 5.16 4.15 -5.72
C GLU A 133 5.56 3.37 -4.46
N ALA A 134 6.74 3.67 -3.91
CA ALA A 134 7.20 3.16 -2.62
C ALA A 134 6.77 4.09 -1.48
N GLN A 135 6.28 3.55 -0.38
CA GLN A 135 5.82 4.28 0.80
C GLN A 135 6.10 3.51 2.08
N ILE A 136 6.71 4.15 3.07
CA ILE A 136 6.79 3.65 4.43
C ILE A 136 5.51 4.04 5.18
N GLU A 137 4.65 3.07 5.44
CA GLU A 137 3.55 3.21 6.39
C GLU A 137 4.14 3.08 7.79
N TRP A 138 4.15 4.17 8.55
CA TRP A 138 4.78 4.28 9.86
C TRP A 138 3.71 4.39 10.95
N GLY A 139 3.48 3.28 11.64
CA GLY A 139 2.50 3.14 12.72
C GLY A 139 2.98 3.72 14.05
N TYR A 140 2.46 3.19 15.15
CA TYR A 140 2.96 3.47 16.50
C TYR A 140 4.34 2.83 16.71
N GLN A 141 4.43 1.51 16.64
CA GLN A 141 5.67 0.75 16.83
C GLN A 141 6.14 0.06 15.55
N LYS A 142 5.22 -0.22 14.62
CA LYS A 142 5.52 -0.95 13.39
C LYS A 142 5.71 -0.03 12.20
N GLN A 143 6.62 -0.42 11.32
CA GLN A 143 6.78 0.15 9.99
C GLN A 143 6.51 -0.93 8.94
N THR A 144 5.98 -0.52 7.80
CA THR A 144 5.75 -1.41 6.66
C THR A 144 6.10 -0.67 5.39
N LEU A 145 7.00 -1.23 4.59
CA LEU A 145 7.21 -0.76 3.24
C LEU A 145 6.06 -1.27 2.38
N SER A 146 5.45 -0.37 1.61
CA SER A 146 4.43 -0.71 0.66
C SER A 146 4.79 -0.19 -0.72
N ILE A 147 4.71 -1.07 -1.72
CA ILE A 147 4.93 -0.76 -3.12
C ILE A 147 3.58 -0.84 -3.81
N SER A 148 3.14 0.24 -4.45
CA SER A 148 1.79 0.34 -4.99
C SER A 148 1.73 0.75 -6.45
N ARG A 149 0.82 0.11 -7.19
CA ARG A 149 0.42 0.50 -8.54
C ARG A 149 -1.05 0.90 -8.49
N LYS A 150 -1.34 2.15 -8.83
CA LYS A 150 -2.71 2.65 -9.00
C LYS A 150 -3.10 2.57 -10.48
N LYS A 151 -4.33 2.17 -10.74
CA LYS A 151 -5.00 2.21 -12.05
C LYS A 151 -6.41 2.79 -11.86
N SER A 152 -7.07 3.11 -12.95
CA SER A 152 -8.46 3.57 -12.93
C SER A 152 -9.33 2.62 -13.75
N ALA A 153 -10.58 2.46 -13.34
CA ALA A 153 -11.60 1.80 -14.14
C ALA A 153 -12.89 2.59 -14.11
N SER A 154 -13.58 2.63 -15.24
CA SER A 154 -14.87 3.31 -15.38
C SER A 154 -15.95 2.29 -15.77
N GLY A 155 -17.20 2.61 -15.44
CA GLY A 155 -18.35 1.80 -15.83
C GLY A 155 -19.64 2.60 -15.76
N SER A 156 -20.62 2.23 -16.58
CA SER A 156 -21.98 2.77 -16.51
C SER A 156 -22.80 2.04 -15.44
N GLY A 157 -23.89 2.68 -14.99
CA GLY A 157 -24.81 2.10 -14.02
C GLY A 157 -24.40 2.22 -12.54
N TYR A 158 -23.36 3.01 -12.24
CA TYR A 158 -22.93 3.30 -10.88
C TYR A 158 -23.29 4.74 -10.50
N SER A 159 -23.76 4.93 -9.26
CA SER A 159 -24.11 6.25 -8.73
C SER A 159 -23.53 6.45 -7.34
N GLY A 160 -23.24 7.70 -6.98
CA GLY A 160 -22.75 8.05 -5.64
C GLY A 160 -21.52 7.22 -5.21
N MET A 161 -21.71 6.40 -4.17
CA MET A 161 -20.65 5.61 -3.51
C MET A 161 -20.73 4.10 -3.82
N ASP A 162 -21.54 3.70 -4.80
CA ASP A 162 -21.70 2.29 -5.16
C ASP A 162 -20.37 1.70 -5.66
N LEU A 163 -20.10 0.46 -5.26
CA LEU A 163 -18.97 -0.33 -5.76
C LEU A 163 -19.45 -1.42 -6.72
N PRO A 164 -18.61 -1.86 -7.66
CA PRO A 164 -18.94 -3.01 -8.52
C PRO A 164 -19.19 -4.26 -7.68
N GLY A 165 -20.18 -5.05 -8.10
CA GLY A 165 -20.37 -6.41 -7.59
C GLY A 165 -19.25 -7.35 -8.04
N GLN A 166 -19.15 -8.51 -7.38
CA GLN A 166 -18.01 -9.43 -7.48
C GLN A 166 -17.53 -9.71 -8.92
N SER A 167 -18.43 -10.10 -9.83
CA SER A 167 -18.05 -10.41 -11.21
C SER A 167 -17.37 -9.23 -11.90
N LYS A 168 -17.95 -8.02 -11.79
CA LYS A 168 -17.39 -6.81 -12.41
C LYS A 168 -16.12 -6.34 -11.71
N SER A 169 -16.02 -6.53 -10.40
CA SER A 169 -14.79 -6.25 -9.65
C SER A 169 -13.62 -7.13 -10.10
N ARG A 170 -13.88 -8.42 -10.33
CA ARG A 170 -12.88 -9.34 -10.89
C ARG A 170 -12.42 -8.85 -12.25
N THR A 171 -13.35 -8.53 -13.15
CA THR A 171 -13.03 -7.97 -14.48
C THR A 171 -12.14 -6.74 -14.37
N PHE A 172 -12.54 -5.73 -13.58
CA PHE A 172 -11.76 -4.51 -13.43
C PHE A 172 -10.33 -4.77 -12.92
N LEU A 173 -10.15 -5.67 -11.94
CA LEU A 173 -8.82 -5.99 -11.43
C LEU A 173 -8.02 -6.95 -12.31
N ILE A 174 -8.66 -7.73 -13.18
CA ILE A 174 -7.95 -8.61 -14.12
C ILE A 174 -7.46 -7.79 -15.31
N ASP A 175 -8.33 -6.96 -15.90
CA ASP A 175 -8.02 -6.15 -17.08
C ASP A 175 -6.88 -5.15 -16.79
N GLU A 176 -6.77 -4.68 -15.55
CA GLU A 176 -5.78 -3.69 -15.12
C GLU A 176 -4.64 -4.29 -14.28
N ALA A 177 -4.51 -5.62 -14.21
CA ALA A 177 -3.48 -6.30 -13.44
C ALA A 177 -2.07 -5.91 -13.93
N PRO A 178 -1.18 -5.40 -13.08
CA PRO A 178 0.18 -5.11 -13.51
C PRO A 178 1.01 -6.39 -13.55
N GLY A 179 1.93 -6.51 -14.52
CA GLY A 179 2.69 -7.74 -14.76
C GLY A 179 3.40 -8.30 -13.53
N LYS A 180 4.02 -7.45 -12.67
CA LYS A 180 4.69 -7.95 -11.45
C LYS A 180 3.73 -8.54 -10.42
N PHE A 181 2.48 -8.08 -10.39
CA PHE A 181 1.44 -8.73 -9.58
C PHE A 181 0.97 -10.03 -10.23
N ASP A 182 0.71 -9.99 -11.54
CA ASP A 182 0.17 -11.15 -12.27
C ASP A 182 1.16 -12.32 -12.27
N ASP A 183 2.45 -12.05 -12.45
CA ASP A 183 3.50 -13.05 -12.57
C ASP A 183 4.27 -13.29 -11.25
N TRP A 184 3.68 -12.93 -10.11
CA TRP A 184 4.40 -12.91 -8.83
C TRP A 184 4.96 -14.27 -8.41
N LEU A 185 4.11 -15.32 -8.38
CA LEU A 185 4.53 -16.68 -8.01
C LEU A 185 4.82 -17.55 -9.25
N SER A 186 4.05 -17.34 -10.31
CA SER A 186 4.22 -17.97 -11.62
C SER A 186 3.48 -17.14 -12.66
N ASN A 187 3.76 -17.35 -13.94
CA ASN A 187 3.11 -16.62 -15.02
C ASN A 187 1.56 -16.70 -14.94
N GLY A 188 0.88 -15.56 -14.90
CA GLY A 188 -0.58 -15.45 -14.81
C GLY A 188 -1.19 -15.85 -13.46
N TRP A 189 -0.39 -15.95 -12.39
CA TRP A 189 -0.85 -16.32 -11.05
C TRP A 189 -1.89 -15.33 -10.50
N GLY A 190 -1.63 -14.03 -10.57
CA GLY A 190 -2.44 -13.01 -9.92
C GLY A 190 -3.84 -12.90 -10.52
N THR A 191 -3.94 -12.88 -11.85
CA THR A 191 -5.22 -12.87 -12.58
C THR A 191 -5.99 -14.20 -12.40
N THR A 192 -5.29 -15.34 -12.38
CA THR A 192 -5.90 -16.64 -12.05
C THR A 192 -6.49 -16.63 -10.64
N ALA A 193 -5.78 -16.05 -9.67
CA ALA A 193 -6.27 -15.91 -8.31
C ALA A 193 -7.50 -14.98 -8.25
N LEU A 194 -7.45 -13.84 -8.93
CA LEU A 194 -8.57 -12.90 -9.04
C LEU A 194 -9.80 -13.50 -9.73
N ALA A 195 -9.64 -14.36 -10.73
CA ALA A 195 -10.76 -14.98 -11.45
C ALA A 195 -11.71 -15.78 -10.53
N SER A 196 -11.20 -16.26 -9.41
CA SER A 196 -11.95 -17.00 -8.37
C SER A 196 -12.13 -16.23 -7.05
N ALA A 197 -11.70 -14.97 -6.99
CA ALA A 197 -11.73 -14.16 -5.76
C ALA A 197 -13.14 -13.75 -5.32
N ARG A 198 -13.40 -13.70 -4.02
CA ARG A 198 -14.57 -13.05 -3.44
C ARG A 198 -14.25 -11.65 -2.93
N ILE A 199 -15.29 -10.90 -2.60
CA ILE A 199 -15.16 -9.59 -1.98
C ILE A 199 -14.89 -9.74 -0.47
N PHE A 200 -13.95 -8.94 0.03
CA PHE A 200 -13.77 -8.61 1.44
C PHE A 200 -14.13 -7.13 1.64
N GLY A 201 -15.04 -6.85 2.57
CA GLY A 201 -15.78 -5.57 2.64
C GLY A 201 -17.20 -5.69 2.04
N PRO A 202 -17.74 -4.62 1.44
CA PRO A 202 -17.20 -3.28 1.36
C PRO A 202 -17.23 -2.54 2.71
N VAL A 203 -16.41 -1.51 2.86
CA VAL A 203 -16.39 -0.62 4.02
C VAL A 203 -16.52 0.84 3.55
N LEU A 204 -17.60 1.49 3.98
CA LEU A 204 -17.84 2.91 3.73
C LEU A 204 -17.20 3.76 4.84
N ALA A 205 -15.99 4.24 4.57
CA ALA A 205 -15.23 5.11 5.45
C ALA A 205 -15.54 6.59 5.17
N LYS A 206 -15.22 7.43 6.16
CA LYS A 206 -15.27 8.90 6.05
C LYS A 206 -13.90 9.48 6.35
N ARG A 207 -13.47 10.45 5.57
CA ARG A 207 -12.21 11.18 5.76
C ARG A 207 -12.49 12.65 6.02
N SER A 208 -11.94 13.16 7.11
CA SER A 208 -11.84 14.60 7.39
C SER A 208 -10.44 15.06 7.01
N ILE A 209 -10.33 16.25 6.42
CA ILE A 209 -9.07 16.81 5.93
C ILE A 209 -8.83 18.14 6.64
N GLY A 210 -7.63 18.30 7.20
CA GLY A 210 -7.23 19.52 7.88
C GLY A 210 -5.73 19.75 7.80
N THR A 211 -5.23 20.58 8.72
CA THR A 211 -3.81 20.98 8.76
C THR A 211 -3.28 20.87 10.18
N TRP A 212 -2.07 20.32 10.31
CA TRP A 212 -1.34 20.22 11.56
C TRP A 212 0.15 20.44 11.33
N SER A 213 0.75 21.38 12.05
CA SER A 213 2.19 21.70 11.90
C SER A 213 2.59 21.97 10.44
N SER A 214 1.75 22.69 9.69
CA SER A 214 1.89 22.98 8.25
C SER A 214 1.84 21.77 7.32
N LEU A 215 1.51 20.59 7.83
CA LEU A 215 1.25 19.39 7.04
C LEU A 215 -0.26 19.19 6.90
N GLN A 216 -0.68 18.72 5.74
CA GLN A 216 -2.04 18.20 5.60
C GLN A 216 -2.17 16.94 6.45
N ILE A 217 -3.20 16.90 7.29
CA ILE A 217 -3.53 15.76 8.13
C ILE A 217 -4.92 15.25 7.78
N TYR A 218 -5.06 13.94 7.76
CA TYR A 218 -6.32 13.24 7.58
C TYR A 218 -6.74 12.61 8.90
N ILE A 219 -8.04 12.60 9.18
CA ILE A 219 -8.62 11.67 10.16
C ILE A 219 -9.69 10.86 9.45
N GLU A 220 -9.50 9.54 9.46
CA GLU A 220 -10.43 8.61 8.85
C GLU A 220 -11.20 7.83 9.91
N VAL A 221 -12.51 7.67 9.69
CA VAL A 221 -13.40 6.85 10.52
C VAL A 221 -13.87 5.66 9.69
N TRP A 222 -13.52 4.46 10.13
CA TRP A 222 -13.81 3.20 9.44
C TRP A 222 -14.72 2.31 10.29
N PRO A 223 -16.01 2.14 9.91
CA PRO A 223 -16.89 1.16 10.53
C PRO A 223 -16.58 -0.24 9.96
N ILE A 224 -15.72 -0.99 10.65
CA ILE A 224 -15.35 -2.36 10.25
C ILE A 224 -16.19 -3.32 11.11
N LYS A 225 -16.57 -4.49 10.59
CA LYS A 225 -17.12 -5.56 11.44
C LYS A 225 -16.25 -5.77 12.67
N ASP A 226 -16.86 -6.01 13.82
CA ASP A 226 -16.12 -6.42 15.01
C ASP A 226 -15.53 -7.83 14.84
N ALA A 227 -14.69 -8.28 15.79
CA ALA A 227 -14.05 -9.58 15.70
C ALA A 227 -15.03 -10.76 15.75
N ALA A 228 -16.22 -10.58 16.33
CA ALA A 228 -17.28 -11.59 16.36
C ALA A 228 -18.11 -11.63 15.06
N GLY A 229 -17.99 -10.62 14.21
CA GLY A 229 -18.78 -10.47 12.99
C GLY A 229 -20.25 -10.10 13.23
N THR A 230 -20.62 -9.76 14.46
CA THR A 230 -22.01 -9.49 14.88
C THR A 230 -22.32 -8.01 15.02
N GLY A 231 -21.28 -7.17 15.06
CA GLY A 231 -21.39 -5.73 15.24
C GLY A 231 -20.35 -4.95 14.45
N ILE A 232 -20.18 -3.68 14.81
CA ILE A 232 -19.26 -2.74 14.18
C ILE A 232 -18.26 -2.24 15.22
N GLU A 233 -16.97 -2.31 14.88
CA GLU A 233 -15.89 -1.63 15.55
C GLU A 233 -15.45 -0.42 14.71
N TYR A 234 -15.42 0.76 15.33
CA TYR A 234 -14.93 1.97 14.67
C TYR A 234 -13.42 2.05 14.81
N ILE A 235 -12.71 1.99 13.70
CA ILE A 235 -11.27 2.29 13.66
C ILE A 235 -11.11 3.74 13.24
N VAL A 236 -10.51 4.54 14.11
CA VAL A 236 -10.21 5.95 13.85
C VAL A 236 -8.71 6.12 13.73
N GLU A 237 -8.24 6.69 12.62
CA GLU A 237 -6.81 6.85 12.33
C GLU A 237 -6.53 8.29 11.91
N ALA A 238 -5.53 8.92 12.52
CA ALA A 238 -4.93 10.15 12.06
C ALA A 238 -3.71 9.84 11.19
N SER A 239 -3.60 10.46 10.02
CA SER A 239 -2.42 10.27 9.15
C SER A 239 -1.95 11.54 8.45
N PHE A 240 -0.65 11.61 8.20
CA PHE A 240 -0.03 12.66 7.37
C PHE A 240 1.10 12.06 6.53
N LYS A 241 1.46 12.75 5.45
CA LYS A 241 2.53 12.32 4.54
C LYS A 241 3.67 13.33 4.47
N THR A 242 4.88 12.83 4.24
CA THR A 242 6.07 13.64 3.99
C THR A 242 7.09 12.85 3.16
N GLY A 243 7.91 13.53 2.36
CA GLY A 243 9.02 12.91 1.63
C GLY A 243 10.28 12.68 2.48
N SER A 244 10.28 13.09 3.75
CA SER A 244 11.47 13.07 4.61
C SER A 244 11.33 12.07 5.77
N ARG A 245 12.27 11.12 5.84
CA ARG A 245 12.38 10.13 6.94
C ARG A 245 12.48 10.83 8.30
N THR A 246 13.30 11.87 8.38
CA THR A 246 13.50 12.66 9.61
C THR A 246 12.23 13.39 10.01
N THR A 247 11.56 14.05 9.06
CA THR A 247 10.30 14.74 9.33
C THR A 247 9.23 13.76 9.79
N ALA A 248 9.14 12.58 9.17
CA ALA A 248 8.20 11.54 9.58
C ALA A 248 8.44 11.10 11.03
N SER A 249 9.68 10.76 11.39
CA SER A 249 10.04 10.36 12.75
C SER A 249 9.74 11.44 13.80
N THR A 250 10.21 12.68 13.57
CA THR A 250 9.96 13.79 14.50
C THR A 250 8.47 14.08 14.65
N LYS A 251 7.73 14.17 13.53
CA LYS A 251 6.30 14.49 13.56
C LYS A 251 5.44 13.33 14.06
N GLN A 252 5.90 12.08 13.94
CA GLN A 252 5.25 10.95 14.59
C GLN A 252 5.30 11.10 16.11
N ALA A 253 6.48 11.39 16.68
CA ALA A 253 6.63 11.62 18.11
C ALA A 253 5.80 12.83 18.59
N ASP A 254 5.84 13.95 17.86
CA ASP A 254 5.03 15.14 18.16
C ASP A 254 3.53 14.84 18.17
N LEU A 255 3.05 14.07 17.18
CA LEU A 255 1.63 13.73 17.07
C LEU A 255 1.23 12.77 18.21
N ILE A 256 2.05 11.76 18.53
CA ILE A 256 1.81 10.87 19.68
C ILE A 256 1.70 11.69 20.97
N ALA A 257 2.61 12.64 21.20
CA ALA A 257 2.59 13.49 22.40
C ALA A 257 1.31 14.33 22.47
N LEU A 258 0.92 14.98 21.36
CA LEU A 258 -0.32 15.75 21.29
C LEU A 258 -1.54 14.88 21.58
N LEU A 259 -1.66 13.73 20.91
CA LEU A 259 -2.79 12.82 21.06
C LEU A 259 -2.85 12.23 22.48
N THR A 260 -1.70 11.92 23.09
CA THR A 260 -1.63 11.42 24.46
C THR A 260 -2.08 12.48 25.46
N ASN A 261 -1.60 13.72 25.33
CA ASN A 261 -2.00 14.83 26.19
C ASN A 261 -3.50 15.14 26.10
N LYS A 262 -4.14 14.84 24.97
CA LYS A 262 -5.59 15.00 24.77
C LYS A 262 -6.40 13.78 25.24
N GLY A 263 -5.76 12.68 25.63
CA GLY A 263 -6.43 11.41 25.94
C GLY A 263 -7.01 10.71 24.70
N TRP A 264 -6.52 11.06 23.50
CA TRP A 264 -7.01 10.55 22.22
C TRP A 264 -6.17 9.42 21.67
N PHE A 265 -4.92 9.27 22.10
CA PHE A 265 -4.03 8.27 21.53
C PHE A 265 -4.45 6.84 21.92
N LEU A 266 -4.55 5.95 20.93
CA LEU A 266 -4.69 4.52 21.14
C LEU A 266 -3.36 3.86 20.82
N ALA A 267 -2.62 3.45 21.87
CA ALA A 267 -1.25 2.97 21.79
C ALA A 267 -1.11 1.54 21.26
N GLN A 268 -1.55 1.31 20.02
CA GLN A 268 -1.43 0.03 19.33
C GLN A 268 -1.29 0.25 17.81
N ASP A 269 -0.70 -0.72 17.12
CA ASP A 269 -0.69 -0.78 15.67
C ASP A 269 -1.89 -1.55 15.13
N SER A 270 -2.44 -1.10 14.01
CA SER A 270 -3.43 -1.84 13.25
C SER A 270 -3.33 -1.55 11.77
N LEU A 271 -3.48 -2.58 10.95
CA LEU A 271 -3.61 -2.43 9.51
C LEU A 271 -5.09 -2.64 9.13
N LYS A 272 -5.75 -1.59 8.66
CA LYS A 272 -7.14 -1.67 8.18
C LYS A 272 -7.36 -2.79 7.16
N THR A 273 -6.40 -3.00 6.25
CA THR A 273 -6.45 -4.13 5.30
C THR A 273 -6.50 -5.46 6.06
N GLN A 274 -5.65 -5.68 7.06
CA GLN A 274 -5.67 -6.92 7.85
C GLN A 274 -7.03 -7.12 8.54
N LEU A 275 -7.54 -6.08 9.21
CA LEU A 275 -8.85 -6.17 9.87
C LEU A 275 -9.98 -6.52 8.89
N ILE A 276 -9.99 -5.94 7.69
CA ILE A 276 -11.00 -6.24 6.68
C ILE A 276 -10.83 -7.67 6.14
N MET A 277 -9.60 -8.10 5.86
CA MET A 277 -9.32 -9.46 5.40
C MET A 277 -9.69 -10.51 6.45
N ASP A 278 -9.58 -10.19 7.74
CA ASP A 278 -9.85 -11.13 8.82
C ASP A 278 -11.33 -11.26 9.19
N ARG A 279 -12.13 -10.21 8.97
CA ARG A 279 -13.49 -10.10 9.51
C ARG A 279 -14.61 -10.17 8.47
N TYR A 280 -14.27 -10.23 7.18
CA TYR A 280 -15.22 -10.36 6.06
C TYR A 280 -15.00 -11.65 5.28
#